data_AF-A0A917US77-F1
#
_entry.id   AF-A0A917US77-F1
#
_cell.length_a   1.000
_cell.length_b   1.000
_cell.length_c   1.000
_cell.angle_alpha   90.00
_cell.angle_beta   90.00
_cell.angle_gamma   90.00
#
_symmetry.space_group_name_H-M   'P 1'
#
loop_
_entity.id
_entity.type
_entity.pdbx_description
1 polymer ?
#
loop_
_entity_poly.entity_id
_entity_poly.type
_entity_poly.pdbx_seq_one_letter_code
_entity_poly.pdbx_strand_id
1 'polypeptide(L)' 'MELDSTPGKLDVPVEGAFDGTHGTFECDDVIGGRDVRVRFEWRSDDPRAPEWRQSFSDDGGSSWSTNWIMRLTPAG' A
#
# COMPACT_ATOMS: atom_id res chain seq x y z
N MET A 1 -19.13 2.86 10.39
CA MET A 1 -17.99 2.09 10.93
C MET A 1 -18.43 0.64 10.86
N GLU A 2 -18.09 -0.03 9.75
CA GLU A 2 -18.43 -1.43 9.55
C GLU A 2 -17.12 -2.19 9.76
N LEU A 3 -17.03 -2.87 10.90
CA LEU A 3 -15.97 -3.79 11.21
C LEU A 3 -16.28 -5.06 10.43
N ASP A 4 -15.59 -5.29 9.32
CA ASP A 4 -15.48 -6.64 8.76
C ASP A 4 -14.59 -7.46 9.72
N SER A 5 -15.17 -7.80 10.87
CA SER A 5 -14.54 -8.67 11.86
C SER A 5 -15.26 -10.01 11.80
N THR A 6 -15.04 -10.75 10.72
CA THR A 6 -15.25 -12.20 10.73
C THR A 6 -13.97 -12.82 11.30
N PRO A 7 -13.92 -13.21 12.60
CA PRO A 7 -12.71 -13.75 13.19
C PRO A 7 -12.26 -15.00 12.41
N GLY A 8 -11.10 -14.92 11.76
CA GLY A 8 -10.49 -16.02 11.01
C GLY A 8 -10.39 -15.84 9.50
N LYS A 9 -10.85 -14.72 8.92
CA LYS A 9 -10.54 -14.37 7.53
C LYS A 9 -9.25 -13.54 7.49
N LEU A 10 -8.22 -14.05 6.83
CA LEU A 10 -7.03 -13.26 6.53
C LEU A 10 -7.40 -12.25 5.44
N ASP A 11 -6.95 -11.01 5.60
CA ASP A 11 -7.02 -10.01 4.55
C ASP A 11 -6.33 -10.53 3.29
N VAL A 12 -6.74 -10.01 2.13
CA VAL A 12 -6.12 -10.36 0.84
C VAL A 12 -4.60 -10.11 0.96
N PRO A 13 -3.76 -11.10 0.61
CA PRO A 13 -2.33 -10.93 0.74
C PRO A 13 -1.86 -9.77 -0.14
N VAL A 14 -0.97 -8.96 0.41
CA VAL A 14 -0.27 -7.95 -0.36
C VAL A 14 0.88 -8.63 -1.12
N GLU A 15 0.84 -8.56 -2.44
CA GLU A 15 1.80 -9.22 -3.32
C GLU A 15 2.72 -8.19 -3.97
N GLY A 16 4.03 -8.49 -4.02
CA GLY A 16 4.99 -7.54 -4.57
C GLY A 16 6.44 -7.91 -4.31
N ALA A 17 7.33 -7.06 -4.79
CA ALA A 17 8.76 -7.24 -4.65
C ALA A 17 9.49 -5.89 -4.66
N PHE A 18 10.76 -5.95 -4.28
CA PHE A 18 11.71 -4.87 -4.50
C PHE A 18 12.43 -5.06 -5.84
N ASP A 19 12.55 -3.96 -6.58
CA ASP A 19 13.52 -3.78 -7.65
C ASP A 19 14.53 -2.72 -7.20
N GLY A 20 15.72 -3.20 -6.79
CA GLY A 20 16.74 -2.36 -6.16
C GLY A 20 16.22 -1.67 -4.89
N THR A 21 16.18 -0.33 -4.91
CA THR A 21 15.74 0.50 -3.78
C THR A 21 14.25 0.83 -3.80
N HIS A 22 13.51 0.36 -4.80
CA HIS A 22 12.09 0.63 -4.97
C HIS A 22 11.28 -0.64 -4.74
N GLY A 23 10.37 -0.62 -3.77
CA GLY A 23 9.44 -1.71 -3.50
C GLY A 23 8.05 -1.35 -3.98
N THR A 24 7.35 -2.26 -4.64
CA THR A 24 5.93 -2.08 -4.99
C THR A 24 5.17 -3.33 -4.60
N PHE A 25 4.11 -3.12 -3.82
CA PHE A 25 3.26 -4.16 -3.29
C PHE A 25 1.80 -3.77 -3.51
N GLU A 26 0.99 -4.67 -4.05
CA GLU A 26 -0.41 -4.42 -4.39
C GLU A 26 -1.33 -5.51 -3.81
N CYS A 27 -2.55 -5.12 -3.47
CA CYS A 27 -3.64 -6.04 -3.20
C CYS A 27 -4.97 -5.46 -3.71
N ASP A 28 -5.95 -6.33 -3.82
CA ASP A 28 -7.34 -5.92 -4.04
C ASP A 28 -8.05 -5.87 -2.69
N ASP A 29 -8.87 -4.84 -2.48
CA ASP A 29 -9.63 -4.60 -1.25
C ASP A 29 -11.05 -4.10 -1.59
N VAL A 30 -11.96 -4.15 -0.62
CA VAL A 30 -13.32 -3.62 -0.76
C VAL A 30 -13.54 -2.50 0.25
N ILE A 31 -13.44 -1.25 -0.21
CA ILE A 31 -13.57 -0.07 0.65
C ILE A 31 -14.94 0.58 0.41
N GLY A 32 -15.78 0.58 1.45
CA GLY A 32 -17.13 1.15 1.35
C GLY A 32 -18.02 0.46 0.31
N GLY A 33 -17.81 -0.85 0.09
CA GLY A 33 -18.55 -1.66 -0.88
C GLY A 33 -18.11 -1.50 -2.34
N ARG A 34 -16.95 -0.87 -2.59
CA ARG A 34 -16.34 -0.74 -3.92
C ARG A 34 -15.03 -1.49 -3.98
N ASP A 35 -14.81 -2.21 -5.08
CA ASP A 35 -13.52 -2.80 -5.38
C ASP A 35 -12.49 -1.69 -5.57
N VAL A 36 -11.39 -1.76 -4.83
CA VAL A 36 -10.29 -0.81 -4.85
C VAL A 36 -9.00 -1.60 -4.90
N ARG A 37 -8.09 -1.23 -5.81
CA ARG A 37 -6.71 -1.71 -5.73
C ARG A 37 -5.93 -0.81 -4.79
N VAL A 38 -5.19 -1.42 -3.86
CA VAL A 38 -4.30 -0.72 -2.94
C VAL A 38 -2.87 -0.97 -3.39
N ARG A 39 -2.05 0.08 -3.40
CA ARG A 39 -0.62 0.00 -3.69
C ARG A 39 0.18 0.63 -2.57
N PHE A 40 1.20 -0.09 -2.13
CA PHE A 40 2.23 0.40 -1.24
C PHE A 40 3.55 0.52 -2.02
N GLU A 41 4.13 1.72 -1.98
CA GLU A 41 5.42 1.99 -2.59
C GLU A 41 6.46 2.31 -1.50
N TRP A 42 7.58 1.59 -1.53
CA TRP A 42 8.77 1.90 -0.76
C TRP A 42 9.79 2.58 -1.66
N ARG A 43 10.34 3.71 -1.23
CA ARG A 43 11.48 4.38 -1.86
C ARG A 43 12.58 4.49 -0.84
N SER A 44 13.71 3.84 -1.12
CA SER A 44 14.85 3.74 -0.22
C SER A 44 16.16 4.15 -0.90
N ASP A 45 16.06 5.01 -1.92
CA ASP A 45 17.21 5.57 -2.64
C ASP A 45 18.12 6.39 -1.73
N ASP A 46 17.54 7.12 -0.76
CA ASP A 46 18.28 7.70 0.37
C ASP A 46 18.04 6.89 1.66
N PRO A 47 19.05 6.15 2.16
CA PRO A 47 18.95 5.40 3.41
C PRO A 47 18.67 6.26 4.65
N ARG A 48 18.91 7.57 4.59
CA ARG A 48 18.63 8.51 5.68
C ARG A 48 17.23 9.12 5.60
N ALA A 49 16.56 9.00 4.47
CA ALA A 49 15.23 9.54 4.24
C ALA A 49 14.34 8.62 3.40
N PRO A 50 14.15 7.34 3.80
CA PRO A 50 13.22 6.47 3.08
C PRO A 50 11.79 7.02 3.12
N GLU A 51 11.05 6.80 2.04
CA GLU A 51 9.67 7.21 1.91
C GLU A 51 8.79 5.99 1.67
N TRP A 52 7.64 5.97 2.34
CA TRP A 52 6.58 5.00 2.10
C TRP A 52 5.33 5.72 1.64
N ARG A 53 4.65 5.19 0.62
CA ARG A 53 3.41 5.74 0.08
C ARG A 53 2.33 4.68 0.04
N GLN A 54 1.10 5.12 0.30
CA GLN A 54 -0.11 4.36 0.00
C GLN A 54 -0.91 5.09 -1.07
N SER A 55 -1.34 4.34 -2.06
CA SER A 55 -2.19 4.83 -3.14
C SER A 55 -3.37 3.89 -3.35
N PHE A 56 -4.51 4.46 -3.76
CA PHE A 56 -5.70 3.71 -4.16
C PHE A 56 -6.00 3.89 -5.64
N SER A 57 -6.61 2.88 -6.24
CA SER A 57 -7.14 2.91 -7.59
C SER A 57 -8.56 2.36 -7.59
N ASP A 58 -9.48 3.11 -8.19
CA ASP A 58 -10.88 2.74 -8.39
C ASP A 58 -11.18 2.28 -9.84
N ASP A 59 -10.14 2.19 -10.69
CA ASP A 59 -10.22 1.85 -12.11
C ASP A 59 -9.35 0.62 -12.48
N GLY A 60 -9.17 -0.30 -11.53
CA GLY A 60 -8.44 -1.55 -11.73
C GLY A 60 -6.92 -1.39 -11.82
N GLY A 61 -6.38 -0.27 -11.31
CA GLY A 61 -4.95 0.04 -11.32
C GLY A 61 -4.49 0.88 -12.52
N SER A 62 -5.43 1.42 -13.30
CA SER A 62 -5.11 2.26 -14.47
C SER A 62 -4.62 3.65 -14.04
N SER A 63 -5.19 4.19 -12.98
CA SER A 63 -4.76 5.42 -12.32
C SER A 63 -4.69 5.24 -10.79
N TRP A 64 -3.85 6.06 -10.14
CA TRP A 64 -3.54 5.91 -8.73
C TRP A 64 -3.59 7.26 -8.01
N SER A 65 -4.27 7.29 -6.87
CA SER A 65 -4.38 8.45 -6.00
C SER A 65 -3.65 8.17 -4.69
N THR A 66 -2.51 8.84 -4.46
CA THR A 66 -1.77 8.74 -3.19
C THR A 66 -2.56 9.44 -2.09
N ASN A 67 -2.90 8.69 -1.04
CA ASN A 67 -3.66 9.21 0.10
C ASN A 67 -2.83 9.28 1.38
N TRP A 68 -1.68 8.61 1.43
CA TRP A 68 -0.79 8.66 2.58
C TRP A 68 0.68 8.62 2.15
N ILE A 69 1.50 9.42 2.84
CA ILE A 69 2.95 9.43 2.67
C ILE A 69 3.58 9.48 4.06
N MET A 70 4.50 8.55 4.33
CA MET A 70 5.39 8.58 5.48
C MET A 70 6.81 8.88 5.02
N ARG A 71 7.46 9.84 5.69
CA ARG A 71 8.90 10.07 5.57
C ARG A 71 9.56 9.54 6.82
N LEU A 72 10.44 8.57 6.63
CA LEU A 72 11.05 7.82 7.71
C LEU A 72 12.48 8.31 7.91
N THR A 73 12.97 8.15 9.13
CA THR A 73 14.37 8.33 9.48
C THR A 73 14.88 7.06 10.14
N PRO A 74 16.17 6.72 10.02
CA PRO A 74 16.75 5.58 10.70
C PRO A 74 16.56 5.69 12.22
N ALA A 75 16.27 4.56 12.87
CA ALA A 75 16.43 4.46 14.31
C ALA A 75 17.91 4.72 14.69
N GLY A 76 18.11 5.41 15.81
CA GLY A 76 19.43 5.77 16.34
C GLY A 76 20.16 4.60 16.99
#